data_AF-A0A8H7EV02-F1
#
_entry.id   AF-A0A8H7EV02-F1
#
_cell.length_a   1.000
_cell.length_b   1.000
_cell.length_c   1.000
_cell.angle_alpha   90.00
_cell.angle_beta   90.00
_cell.angle_gamma   90.00
#
_symmetry.space_group_name_H-M   'P 1'
#
loop_
_entity.id
_entity.type
_entity.pdbx_description
1 polymer ?
#
loop_
_entity_poly.entity_id
_entity_poly.type
_entity_poly.pdbx_seq_one_letter_code
_entity_poly.pdbx_strand_id
1 'polypeptide(L)' 'MSSQKSSDQEKTNIQDNFVVDIPRTPKRTPMACQFCRGRKLKCDGVKPSCGNCDRRGYPCVYAPVGAQK' A
#
# COMPACT_ATOMS: atom_id res chain seq x y z
N MET A 1 -5.76 24.09 -32.16
CA MET A 1 -5.76 24.88 -30.91
C MET A 1 -5.30 23.96 -29.80
N SER A 2 -4.04 23.52 -29.84
CA SER A 2 -2.88 24.25 -29.32
C SER A 2 -3.01 24.49 -27.83
N SER A 3 -2.71 23.45 -27.07
CA SER A 3 -2.14 23.59 -25.74
C SER A 3 -0.89 24.46 -25.83
N GLN A 4 -0.83 25.53 -25.03
CA GLN A 4 0.42 26.15 -24.60
C GLN A 4 0.55 25.81 -23.11
N LYS A 5 1.53 24.96 -22.76
CA LYS A 5 2.86 25.34 -22.23
C LYS A 5 2.70 25.91 -20.80
N SER A 6 3.46 25.48 -19.81
CA SER A 6 4.93 25.51 -19.72
C SER A 6 5.34 24.56 -18.57
N SER A 7 6.46 23.84 -18.59
CA SER A 7 7.85 24.33 -18.41
C SER A 7 7.96 25.15 -17.11
N ASP A 8 8.82 24.87 -16.13
CA ASP A 8 10.22 24.51 -16.18
C ASP A 8 10.70 24.07 -14.78
N GLN A 9 11.78 23.29 -14.75
CA GLN A 9 12.84 23.27 -13.73
C GLN A 9 12.47 23.16 -12.23
N GLU A 10 12.93 22.08 -11.58
CA GLU A 10 13.96 22.26 -10.54
C GLU A 10 14.75 20.96 -10.34
N LYS A 11 16.06 21.12 -10.44
CA LYS A 11 17.07 20.11 -10.12
C LYS A 11 17.10 19.98 -8.60
N THR A 12 16.98 18.78 -8.04
CA THR A 12 17.37 18.56 -6.64
C THR A 12 18.43 17.46 -6.58
N ASN A 13 19.66 17.94 -6.63
CA ASN A 13 20.83 17.27 -6.08
C ASN A 13 20.58 17.12 -4.57
N ILE A 14 20.38 15.91 -4.07
CA ILE A 14 20.56 15.63 -2.64
C ILE A 14 21.42 14.38 -2.54
N GLN A 15 22.67 14.67 -2.20
CA GLN A 15 23.71 13.77 -1.75
C GLN A 15 23.25 12.97 -0.52
N ASP A 16 23.78 11.75 -0.46
CA ASP A 16 23.93 10.88 0.70
C ASP A 16 22.68 10.59 1.54
N ASN A 17 22.19 9.36 1.45
CA ASN A 17 21.42 8.81 2.56
C ASN A 17 21.80 7.34 2.74
N PHE A 18 22.85 7.16 3.53
CA PHE A 18 23.14 6.01 4.39
C PHE A 18 22.00 4.98 4.43
N VAL A 19 22.10 3.93 3.61
CA VAL A 19 21.19 2.78 3.69
C VAL A 19 21.59 2.01 4.93
N VAL A 20 21.02 2.38 6.07
CA VAL A 20 20.97 1.48 7.23
C VAL A 20 20.25 0.21 6.77
N ASP A 21 21.01 -0.88 6.63
CA ASP A 21 20.46 -2.23 6.50
C ASP A 21 19.82 -2.62 7.84
N ILE A 22 18.69 -1.96 8.13
CA ILE A 22 17.74 -2.40 9.14
C ILE A 22 17.20 -3.72 8.61
N PRO A 23 17.29 -4.85 9.34
CA PRO A 23 16.67 -6.07 8.91
C PRO A 23 15.19 -5.75 8.67
N ARG A 24 14.78 -5.77 7.40
CA ARG A 24 13.40 -5.53 6.95
C ARG A 24 12.58 -6.74 7.38
N THR A 25 12.43 -6.93 8.69
CA THR A 25 11.43 -7.82 9.25
C THR A 25 10.12 -7.39 8.60
N PRO A 26 9.53 -8.21 7.72
CA PRO A 26 8.31 -7.82 7.04
C PRO A 26 7.32 -7.59 8.15
N LYS A 27 6.82 -6.36 8.28
CA LYS A 27 5.82 -6.00 9.29
C LYS A 27 4.67 -6.98 9.06
N ARG A 28 4.59 -8.02 9.90
CA ARG A 28 3.55 -9.03 9.77
C ARG A 28 2.24 -8.28 9.91
N THR A 29 1.41 -8.40 8.90
CA THR A 29 0.16 -7.66 8.84
C THR A 29 -0.71 -8.22 9.96
N PRO A 30 -1.03 -7.44 10.99
CA PRO A 30 -1.69 -7.98 12.18
C PRO A 30 -3.11 -8.45 11.87
N MET A 31 -3.69 -8.01 10.74
CA MET A 31 -5.05 -8.32 10.35
C MET A 31 -5.17 -8.46 8.83
N ALA A 32 -5.80 -9.54 8.38
CA ALA A 32 -6.25 -9.67 7.00
C ALA A 32 -7.45 -8.76 6.74
N CYS A 33 -7.57 -8.21 5.51
CA CYS A 33 -8.79 -7.53 5.10
C CYS A 33 -10.00 -8.48 5.12
N GLN A 34 -11.21 -7.93 5.19
CA GLN A 34 -12.47 -8.67 5.25
C GLN A 34 -12.62 -9.68 4.12
N PHE A 35 -12.26 -9.30 2.89
CA PHE A 35 -12.30 -10.19 1.73
C PHE A 35 -11.37 -11.40 1.90
N CYS A 36 -10.09 -11.15 2.22
CA CYS A 36 -9.13 -12.22 2.44
C CYS A 36 -9.49 -13.08 3.67
N ARG A 37 -10.03 -12.47 4.72
CA ARG A 37 -10.48 -13.17 5.93
C ARG A 37 -11.65 -14.12 5.63
N GLY A 38 -12.69 -13.64 4.94
CA GLY A 38 -13.84 -14.47 4.54
C GLY A 38 -13.46 -15.60 3.59
N ARG A 39 -12.49 -15.36 2.68
CA ARG A 39 -11.99 -16.37 1.74
C ARG A 39 -10.81 -17.20 2.24
N LYS A 40 -10.36 -16.99 3.48
CA LYS A 40 -9.18 -17.65 4.08
C LYS A 40 -7.92 -17.53 3.22
N LEU A 41 -7.74 -16.40 2.54
CA LEU A 41 -6.57 -16.10 1.70
C LEU A 41 -5.48 -15.40 2.53
N LYS A 42 -4.22 -15.59 2.13
CA LYS A 42 -3.11 -14.79 2.65
C LYS A 42 -3.33 -13.32 2.29
N CYS A 43 -3.29 -12.43 3.27
CA CYS A 43 -3.43 -11.00 3.04
C CYS A 43 -2.08 -10.34 3.25
N ASP A 44 -1.60 -9.60 2.24
CA ASP A 44 -0.33 -8.87 2.33
C ASP A 44 -0.45 -7.52 3.06
N GLY A 45 -1.66 -7.17 3.52
CA GLY A 45 -1.94 -6.04 4.41
C GLY A 45 -1.55 -4.64 3.90
N VAL A 46 -1.15 -4.55 2.64
CA VAL A 46 -0.83 -3.30 1.96
C VAL A 46 -2.08 -2.40 1.95
N LYS A 47 -1.87 -1.10 2.18
CA LYS A 47 -2.89 -0.05 2.07
C LYS A 47 -2.56 0.80 0.83
N PRO A 48 -3.54 1.25 0.04
CA PRO A 48 -4.99 1.24 0.31
C PRO A 48 -5.69 -0.11 0.03
N SER A 49 -5.12 -0.96 -0.82
CA SER A 49 -5.66 -2.29 -1.15
C SER A 49 -4.57 -3.36 -1.04
N CYS A 50 -4.90 -4.56 -0.56
CA CYS A 50 -3.96 -5.67 -0.56
C CYS A 50 -3.79 -6.23 -1.98
N GLY A 51 -2.65 -6.85 -2.28
CA GLY A 51 -2.36 -7.36 -3.63
C GLY A 51 -3.42 -8.32 -4.18
N ASN A 52 -4.07 -9.11 -3.31
CA ASN A 52 -5.16 -10.00 -3.72
C ASN A 52 -6.46 -9.26 -4.08
N CYS A 53 -6.81 -8.21 -3.35
CA CYS A 53 -7.98 -7.39 -3.64
C CYS A 53 -7.74 -6.54 -4.88
N ASP A 54 -6.54 -5.94 -5.00
CA ASP A 54 -6.12 -5.11 -6.12
C ASP A 54 -6.18 -5.87 -7.45
N ARG A 55 -5.52 -7.05 -7.53
CA ARG A 55 -5.55 -7.90 -8.73
C ARG A 55 -6.94 -8.37 -9.13
N ARG A 56 -7.86 -8.50 -8.18
CA ARG A 56 -9.22 -9.00 -8.41
C ARG A 56 -10.25 -7.88 -8.55
N GLY A 57 -9.85 -6.62 -8.33
CA GLY A 57 -10.76 -5.48 -8.32
C GLY A 57 -11.85 -5.53 -7.24
N TYR A 58 -11.61 -6.24 -6.13
CA TYR A 58 -12.58 -6.35 -5.03
C TYR A 58 -12.32 -5.31 -3.93
N PRO A 59 -13.38 -4.88 -3.21
CA PRO A 59 -13.23 -3.93 -2.11
C PRO A 59 -12.33 -4.49 -1.00
N CYS A 60 -11.27 -3.75 -0.68
CA CYS A 60 -10.33 -4.10 0.39
C CYS A 60 -10.66 -3.33 1.66
N VAL A 61 -11.52 -3.90 2.51
CA VAL A 61 -11.91 -3.27 3.78
C VAL A 61 -11.21 -3.96 4.94
N TYR A 62 -10.57 -3.19 5.82
CA TYR A 62 -10.01 -3.69 7.07
C TYR A 62 -10.93 -3.25 8.21
N ALA A 63 -11.82 -4.13 8.70
CA ALA A 63 -12.69 -3.80 9.83
C ALA A 63 -12.05 -4.24 11.17
N PRO A 64 -12.06 -3.40 12.21
CA PRO A 64 -11.49 -3.74 13.51
C PRO A 64 -12.23 -4.92 14.16
N VAL A 65 -11.51 -5.74 14.91
CA VAL A 65 -12.01 -7.00 15.53
C VAL A 65 -13.04 -6.82 16.66
N GLY A 66 -13.60 -5.62 16.85
CA GLY A 66 -14.58 -5.32 17.92
C GLY A 66 -15.90 -4.71 17.44
N ALA A 67 -16.14 -4.61 16.13
CA ALA A 67 -17.31 -3.93 15.57
C ALA A 67 -18.50 -4.85 15.23
N GLN A 68 -18.46 -6.13 15.60
CA GLN A 68 -19.54 -7.10 15.36
C GLN A 68 -20.20 -7.46 16.69
N LYS A 69 -21.31 -6.82 17.00
CA LYS A 69 -22.30 -7.23 18.00
C LYS A 69 -23.64 -7.36 17.30
#